data_AF-A0A846Y864-F1
#
_entry.id   AF-A0A846Y864-F1
#
_cell.length_a   1.000
_cell.length_b   1.000
_cell.length_c   1.000
_cell.angle_alpha   90.00
_cell.angle_beta   90.00
_cell.angle_gamma   90.00
#
_symmetry.space_group_name_H-M   'P 1'
#
loop_
_entity.id
_entity.type
_entity.pdbx_description
1 polymer ?
#
loop_
_entity_poly.entity_id
_entity_poly.type
_entity_poly.pdbx_seq_one_letter_code
_entity_poly.pdbx_strand_id
1 'polypeptide(L)' 'MSNIESAAERAILDQLRQAQDAHHGGNQRAASALVDDLLTRYGRESVDAVRRRQARDQLDADLNLYSMFGVAGLIGDD' A
#
# COMPACT_ATOMS: atom_id res chain seq x y z
N MET A 1 -3.33 11.01 15.65
CA MET A 1 -2.53 10.10 14.80
C MET A 1 -2.41 8.80 15.56
N SER A 2 -3.13 7.75 15.15
CA SER A 2 -3.11 6.46 15.84
C SER A 2 -1.70 5.88 15.74
N ASN A 3 -1.07 5.69 16.90
CA ASN A 3 0.31 5.19 17.00
C ASN A 3 0.28 3.67 16.81
N ILE A 4 0.24 3.23 15.56
CA ILE A 4 0.27 1.80 15.22
C ILE A 4 1.68 1.28 15.47
N GLU A 5 1.82 0.22 16.25
CA GLU A 5 3.11 -0.43 16.48
C GLU A 5 3.70 -0.93 15.16
N SER A 6 5.01 -0.80 14.95
CA SER A 6 5.68 -1.20 13.70
C SER A 6 5.45 -2.68 13.32
N ALA A 7 5.28 -3.55 14.32
CA ALA A 7 4.93 -4.95 14.10
C ALA A 7 3.51 -5.12 13.55
N ALA A 8 2.55 -4.36 14.08
CA ALA A 8 1.17 -4.36 13.59
C ALA A 8 1.07 -3.74 12.18
N GLU A 9 1.81 -2.67 11.90
CA GLU A 9 1.85 -2.07 10.56
C GLU A 9 2.37 -3.08 9.51
N ARG A 10 3.45 -3.81 9.81
CA ARG A 10 3.97 -4.87 8.93
C ARG A 10 2.97 -5.99 8.71
N ALA A 11 2.31 -6.46 9.76
CA ALA A 11 1.29 -7.51 9.65
C ALA A 11 0.10 -7.05 8.79
N ILE A 12 -0.34 -5.80 8.95
CA ILE A 12 -1.42 -5.23 8.14
C ILE A 12 -1.01 -5.18 6.66
N LEU A 13 0.20 -4.72 6.35
CA LEU A 13 0.70 -4.65 4.97
C LEU A 13 0.83 -6.02 4.32
N ASP A 14 1.34 -7.02 5.05
CA ASP A 14 1.49 -8.38 4.54
C ASP A 14 0.14 -8.99 4.18
N GLN A 15 -0.84 -8.90 5.07
CA GLN A 15 -2.17 -9.46 4.83
C GLN A 15 -2.94 -8.70 3.75
N LEU A 16 -2.76 -7.37 3.63
CA LEU A 16 -3.29 -6.60 2.49
C LEU A 16 -2.71 -7.09 1.16
N ARG A 17 -1.41 -7.43 1.12
CA ARG A 17 -0.75 -7.98 -0.07
C ARG A 17 -1.31 -9.37 -0.41
N GLN A 18 -1.50 -10.24 0.58
CA GLN A 18 -2.14 -11.54 0.38
C GLN A 18 -3.57 -11.41 -0.16
N ALA A 19 -4.34 -10.44 0.36
CA ALA A 19 -5.69 -10.18 -0.13
C ALA A 19 -5.71 -9.70 -1.59
N GLN A 20 -4.75 -8.85 -1.97
CA GLN A 20 -4.58 -8.40 -3.36
C GLN A 20 -4.17 -9.55 -4.29
N ASP A 21 -3.24 -10.40 -3.85
CA ASP A 21 -2.82 -11.59 -4.60
C ASP A 21 -3.98 -12.54 -4.85
N ALA A 22 -4.76 -12.85 -3.80
CA ALA A 22 -5.97 -13.66 -3.92
C ALA A 22 -6.99 -13.03 -4.88
N HIS A 23 -7.16 -11.70 -4.84
CA HIS A 23 -8.06 -10.99 -5.74
C HIS A 23 -7.58 -11.07 -7.21
N HIS A 24 -6.28 -10.83 -7.46
CA HIS A 24 -5.69 -10.94 -8.80
C HIS A 24 -5.70 -12.37 -9.33
N GLY A 25 -5.58 -13.37 -8.46
CA GLY A 25 -5.74 -14.79 -8.78
C GLY A 25 -7.19 -15.24 -8.99
N GLY A 26 -8.17 -14.32 -8.96
CA GLY A 26 -9.59 -14.63 -9.15
C GLY A 26 -10.28 -15.26 -7.93
N ASN A 27 -9.59 -15.38 -6.79
CA ASN A 27 -10.13 -15.95 -5.57
C ASN A 27 -10.74 -14.85 -4.67
N GLN A 28 -11.88 -14.32 -5.11
CA GLN A 28 -12.62 -13.26 -4.38
C GLN A 28 -13.06 -13.68 -2.97
N ARG A 29 -13.35 -14.97 -2.74
CA ARG A 29 -13.72 -15.47 -1.40
C ARG A 29 -12.54 -15.36 -0.43
N ALA A 30 -11.36 -15.82 -0.83
CA ALA A 30 -10.17 -15.70 0.01
C ALA A 30 -9.79 -14.23 0.25
N ALA A 31 -9.83 -13.40 -0.79
CA ALA A 31 -9.57 -11.96 -0.65
C ALA A 31 -10.51 -11.30 0.36
N SER A 32 -11.81 -11.59 0.30
CA SER A 32 -12.80 -11.04 1.24
C SER A 32 -12.56 -11.52 2.68
N ALA A 33 -12.27 -12.82 2.87
CA ALA A 33 -11.97 -13.36 4.19
C ALA A 33 -10.72 -12.75 4.81
N LEU A 34 -9.67 -12.50 4.01
CA LEU A 34 -8.45 -11.85 4.48
C LEU A 34 -8.70 -10.40 4.90
N VAL A 35 -9.54 -9.66 4.17
CA VAL A 35 -9.91 -8.27 4.54
C VAL A 35 -10.80 -8.25 5.79
N ASP A 36 -11.74 -9.19 5.92
CA ASP A 36 -12.61 -9.29 7.11
C ASP A 36 -11.80 -9.60 8.39
N ASP A 37 -10.88 -10.56 8.33
CA ASP A 37 -9.97 -10.88 9.43
C ASP A 37 -9.08 -9.68 9.80
N LEU A 38 -8.57 -8.97 8.79
CA LEU A 38 -7.75 -7.77 8.98
C LEU A 38 -8.52 -6.68 9.75
N LEU A 39 -9.76 -6.40 9.32
CA LEU A 39 -10.64 -5.41 9.93
C LEU A 39 -11.06 -5.82 11.35
N THR A 40 -11.26 -7.11 11.58
CA THR A 40 -11.61 -7.67 12.90
C THR A 40 -10.46 -7.52 13.90
N ARG A 41 -9.21 -7.79 13.48
CA ARG A 41 -8.04 -7.76 14.38
C ARG A 41 -7.55 -6.35 14.70
N TYR A 42 -7.50 -5.49 13.69
CA TYR A 42 -6.83 -4.19 13.82
C TYR A 42 -7.78 -3.00 13.81
N GLY A 43 -9.04 -3.21 13.44
CA GLY A 43 -10.04 -2.17 13.28
C GLY A 43 -9.85 -1.38 11.98
N ARG A 44 -10.97 -0.86 11.47
CA ARG A 44 -11.02 -0.13 10.20
C ARG A 44 -10.09 1.09 10.17
N GLU A 45 -10.04 1.85 11.27
CA GLU A 45 -9.23 3.07 11.33
C GLU A 45 -7.73 2.79 11.14
N SER A 46 -7.21 1.76 11.80
CA SER A 46 -5.80 1.36 11.70
C SER A 46 -5.46 0.90 10.29
N VAL A 47 -6.31 0.05 9.70
CA VAL A 47 -6.14 -0.45 8.33
C VAL A 47 -6.15 0.69 7.32
N ASP A 48 -7.09 1.64 7.43
CA ASP A 48 -7.16 2.82 6.56
C ASP A 48 -5.95 3.76 6.75
N ALA A 49 -5.41 3.87 7.96
CA ALA A 49 -4.20 4.65 8.22
C ALA A 49 -2.98 4.03 7.53
N VAL A 50 -2.78 2.72 7.66
CA VAL A 50 -1.67 1.99 7.01
C VAL A 50 -1.80 2.05 5.48
N ARG A 51 -3.01 1.81 4.95
CA ARG A 51 -3.26 1.88 3.50
C ARG A 51 -2.95 3.27 2.92
N ARG A 52 -3.31 4.34 3.64
CA ARG A 52 -2.98 5.71 3.22
C ARG A 52 -1.49 6.01 3.28
N ARG A 53 -0.76 5.49 4.27
CA ARG A 53 0.70 5.60 4.31
C ARG A 53 1.36 4.88 3.14
N GLN A 54 0.94 3.64 2.87
CA GLN A 54 1.43 2.85 1.74
C GLN A 54 1.22 3.58 0.41
N ALA A 55 0.02 4.14 0.17
CA ALA A 55 -0.26 4.89 -1.05
C ALA A 55 0.63 6.14 -1.21
N ARG A 56 0.95 6.82 -0.11
CA ARG A 56 1.86 7.98 -0.12
C ARG A 56 3.30 7.57 -0.40
N ASP A 57 3.76 6.49 0.23
CA ASP A 57 5.11 5.95 0.04
C ASP A 57 5.33 5.52 -1.42
N GLN A 58 4.32 4.89 -2.01
CA GLN A 58 4.35 4.48 -3.40
C GLN A 58 4.34 5.67 -4.38
N LEU A 59 3.56 6.72 -4.08
CA LEU A 59 3.58 7.97 -4.86
C LEU A 59 4.93 8.71 -4.74
N ASP A 60 5.53 8.74 -3.56
CA ASP A 60 6.83 9.35 -3.33
C ASP A 60 7.94 8.61 -4.09
N ALA A 61 7.91 7.27 -4.05
CA ALA A 61 8.81 6.43 -4.83
C ALA A 61 8.66 6.67 -6.34
N ASP A 62 7.43 6.78 -6.84
CA ASP A 62 7.13 7.02 -8.25
C ASP A 62 7.61 8.41 -8.71
N LEU A 63 7.38 9.46 -7.89
CA LEU A 63 7.91 10.80 -8.11
C LEU A 63 9.43 10.86 -8.10
N ASN A 64 10.07 10.16 -7.16
CA ASN A 64 11.53 10.07 -7.10
C ASN A 64 12.09 9.36 -8.36
N LEU A 65 11.41 8.31 -8.83
CA LEU A 65 11.76 7.63 -10.08
C LEU A 65 11.65 8.60 -11.27
N TYR A 66 10.54 9.32 -11.40
CA TYR A 66 10.37 10.35 -12.44
C TYR A 66 11.42 11.45 -12.34
N SER A 67 11.79 11.89 -11.14
CA SER A 67 12.86 12.88 -10.95
C SER A 67 14.23 12.34 -11.36
N MET A 68 14.50 11.05 -11.16
CA MET A 68 15.75 10.39 -11.55
C MET A 68 15.89 10.28 -13.08
N PHE A 69 14.77 10.11 -13.79
CA PHE A 69 14.73 10.10 -15.25
C PHE A 69 14.41 11.47 -15.88
N GLY A 70 14.08 12.48 -15.06
CA GLY A 70 13.42 13.73 -15.44
C GLY A 70 14.28 14.98 -15.48
N VAL A 71 15.57 14.87 -15.81
CA VAL A 71 16.40 16.02 -16.28
C VAL A 71 17.14 15.70 -17.60
N ALA A 72 17.01 14.49 -18.14
CA ALA A 72 17.73 14.11 -19.37
C ALA A 72 16.96 14.40 -20.69
N GLY A 73 15.70 14.85 -20.64
CA GLY A 73 14.87 15.04 -21.83
C GLY A 73 14.08 16.35 -21.93
N LEU A 74 14.21 17.26 -20.96
CA LEU A 74 13.46 18.54 -20.95
C LEU A 74 14.35 19.78 -21.21
N ILE A 75 15.60 19.56 -21.63
CA ILE A 75 16.36 20.59 -22.33
C ILE A 75 16.42 20.13 -23.78
N GLY A 76 15.29 20.28 -24.47
CA GLY A 76 15.35 20.53 -25.89
C GLY A 76 16.12 21.84 -26.03
N ASP A 77 17.38 21.71 -26.42
CA ASP A 77 18.20 22.83 -26.87
C ASP A 77 17.48 23.47 -28.07
N ASP A 78 17.48 24.80 -28.02
CA ASP A 78 16.80 25.79 -28.88
C ASP A 78 16.99 25.57 -30.39
#